data_AF-A0A8C3T0L5-F1
#
_entry.id   AF-A0A8C3T0L5-F1
#
_cell.length_a   1.000
_cell.length_b   1.000
_cell.length_c   1.000
_cell.angle_alpha   90.00
_cell.angle_beta   90.00
_cell.angle_gamma   90.00
#
_symmetry.space_group_name_H-M   'P 1'
#
loop_
_entity.id
_entity.type
_entity.pdbx_description
1 polymer ?
#
loop_
_entity_poly.entity_id
_entity_poly.type
_entity_poly.pdbx_seq_one_letter_code
_entity_poly.pdbx_strand_id
1 'polypeptide(L)'
;MIPGEGLESRPVFFPPPKQCLTKRIPQNPKYQHIKSRLDTGNSLTKYIEKLEEIKRNYRYKKDELFKRLKVTTFAQLVIQVASLSDETLEVSAEEIQKLEGITFLIILRTEVLSH
;
A
#
# COMPACT_ATOMS: atom_id res chain seq x y z
N MET A 1 11.65 -73.87 -6.30
CA MET A 1 12.56 -72.76 -5.94
C MET A 1 12.49 -71.74 -7.05
N ILE A 2 11.92 -70.56 -6.78
CA ILE A 2 11.91 -69.41 -7.70
C ILE A 2 12.90 -68.40 -7.10
N PRO A 3 13.89 -67.88 -7.86
CA PRO A 3 14.87 -66.95 -7.31
C PRO A 3 14.23 -65.57 -7.10
N GLY A 4 14.53 -64.94 -5.96
CA GLY A 4 14.00 -63.64 -5.59
C GLY A 4 14.63 -62.51 -6.41
N GLU A 5 13.81 -61.82 -7.19
CA GLU A 5 14.20 -60.57 -7.84
C GLU A 5 14.16 -59.43 -6.82
N GLY A 6 15.26 -58.68 -6.76
CA GLY A 6 15.47 -57.60 -5.82
C GLY A 6 14.44 -56.47 -5.98
N LEU A 7 13.92 -56.01 -4.85
CA LEU A 7 13.12 -54.79 -4.73
C LEU A 7 14.00 -53.56 -4.95
N GLU A 8 14.43 -53.33 -6.19
CA GLU A 8 15.03 -52.06 -6.56
C GLU A 8 13.89 -51.04 -6.71
N SER A 9 13.82 -50.13 -5.73
CA SER A 9 12.79 -49.10 -5.66
C SER A 9 12.89 -48.20 -6.88
N ARG A 10 11.98 -48.38 -7.84
CA ARG A 10 11.87 -47.49 -9.00
C ARG A 10 11.71 -46.06 -8.48
N PRO A 11 12.49 -45.08 -8.98
CA PRO A 11 12.35 -43.71 -8.55
C PRO A 11 10.92 -43.26 -8.87
N VAL A 12 10.17 -42.86 -7.84
CA VAL A 12 8.85 -42.27 -8.01
C VAL A 12 9.07 -40.95 -8.74
N PHE A 13 8.73 -40.92 -10.02
CA PHE A 13 8.75 -39.70 -10.81
C PHE A 13 7.68 -38.76 -10.26
N PHE A 14 8.09 -37.82 -9.40
CA PHE A 14 7.23 -36.72 -9.01
C PHE A 14 7.14 -35.76 -10.20
N PRO A 15 5.95 -35.56 -10.80
CA PRO A 15 5.82 -34.57 -11.85
C PRO A 15 6.21 -33.19 -11.30
N PRO A 16 6.94 -32.37 -12.08
CA PRO A 16 7.34 -31.05 -11.62
C PRO A 16 6.11 -30.24 -11.18
N PRO A 17 6.24 -29.39 -10.14
CA PRO A 17 5.12 -28.60 -9.63
C PRO A 17 4.41 -27.88 -10.78
N LYS A 18 3.10 -28.07 -10.88
CA LYS A 18 2.29 -27.50 -11.97
C LYS A 18 2.52 -25.98 -12.00
N GLN A 19 3.06 -25.47 -13.10
CA GLN A 19 3.18 -24.03 -13.41
C GLN A 19 1.80 -23.35 -13.62
N CYS A 20 0.74 -23.90 -13.04
CA CYS A 20 -0.64 -23.42 -13.17
C CYS A 20 -0.95 -22.25 -12.24
N LEU A 21 -0.11 -22.00 -11.24
CA LEU A 21 -0.32 -20.94 -10.25
C LEU A 21 0.29 -19.59 -10.66
N THR A 22 1.17 -19.57 -11.67
CA THR A 22 1.81 -18.35 -12.17
C THR A 22 1.07 -17.71 -13.35
N LYS A 23 0.15 -18.45 -13.99
CA LYS A 23 -0.61 -17.95 -15.13
C LYS A 23 -1.78 -17.11 -14.64
N ARG A 24 -1.83 -15.83 -15.04
CA ARG A 24 -3.02 -15.00 -14.84
C ARG A 24 -4.21 -15.63 -15.57
N ILE A 25 -5.32 -15.75 -14.86
CA ILE A 25 -6.59 -16.21 -15.44
C ILE A 25 -7.05 -15.15 -16.46
N PRO A 26 -7.28 -15.53 -17.74
CA PRO A 26 -7.76 -14.59 -18.75
C PRO A 26 -9.13 -14.05 -18.35
N GLN A 27 -9.28 -12.72 -18.45
CA GLN A 27 -10.54 -12.05 -18.14
C GLN A 27 -11.48 -12.13 -19.35
N ASN A 28 -12.73 -12.54 -19.14
CA ASN A 28 -13.71 -12.66 -20.21
C ASN A 28 -14.18 -11.25 -20.65
N PRO A 29 -14.00 -10.84 -21.92
CA PRO A 29 -14.37 -9.51 -22.39
C PRO A 29 -15.88 -9.23 -22.26
N LYS A 30 -16.74 -10.27 -22.36
CA LYS A 30 -18.19 -10.14 -22.16
C LYS A 30 -18.56 -9.65 -20.76
N TYR A 31 -17.75 -9.97 -19.75
CA TYR A 31 -18.01 -9.70 -18.34
C TYR A 31 -17.01 -8.73 -17.71
N GLN A 32 -16.17 -8.08 -18.51
CA GLN A 32 -15.12 -7.19 -18.03
C GLN A 32 -15.64 -5.97 -17.26
N HIS A 33 -16.88 -5.56 -17.55
CA HIS A 33 -17.55 -4.45 -16.87
C HIS A 33 -18.26 -4.86 -15.57
N ILE A 34 -18.40 -6.16 -15.29
CA ILE A 34 -19.09 -6.65 -14.10
C ILE A 34 -18.09 -6.75 -12.95
N LYS A 35 -18.30 -5.93 -11.91
CA LYS A 35 -17.51 -6.01 -10.69
C LYS A 35 -17.87 -7.26 -9.90
N SER A 36 -16.87 -7.95 -9.35
CA SER A 36 -17.10 -9.09 -8.46
C SER A 36 -17.84 -8.65 -7.20
N ARG A 37 -18.90 -9.37 -6.83
CA ARG A 37 -19.63 -9.16 -5.56
C ARG A 37 -18.80 -9.55 -4.34
N LEU A 38 -17.82 -10.46 -4.52
CA LEU A 38 -16.85 -10.82 -3.49
C LEU A 38 -15.90 -9.64 -3.27
N ASP A 39 -16.31 -8.78 -2.37
CA ASP A 39 -15.60 -7.57 -2.03
C ASP A 39 -14.54 -7.87 -0.96
N THR A 40 -13.52 -8.66 -1.30
CA THR A 40 -12.40 -8.92 -0.38
C THR A 40 -11.73 -7.56 -0.11
N GLY A 41 -11.99 -7.00 1.07
CA GLY A 41 -11.73 -5.61 1.47
C GLY A 41 -10.34 -5.04 1.21
N ASN A 42 -9.35 -5.86 0.85
CA ASN A 42 -7.94 -5.52 0.86
C ASN A 42 -7.15 -6.01 -0.37
N SER A 43 -7.72 -5.90 -1.58
CA SER A 43 -6.98 -6.19 -2.82
C SER A 43 -6.19 -4.96 -3.31
N LEU A 44 -5.08 -5.18 -4.02
CA LEU A 44 -4.29 -4.11 -4.65
C LEU A 44 -5.15 -3.26 -5.61
N THR A 45 -6.06 -3.90 -6.35
CA THR A 45 -6.99 -3.22 -7.26
C THR A 45 -7.87 -2.20 -6.53
N LYS A 46 -8.40 -2.55 -5.35
CA LYS A 46 -9.20 -1.61 -4.53
C LYS A 46 -8.39 -0.44 -4.01
N TYR A 47 -7.15 -0.69 -3.59
CA TYR A 47 -6.25 0.36 -3.14
C TYR A 47 -6.00 1.37 -4.27
N ILE A 48 -5.76 0.89 -5.49
CA ILE A 48 -5.59 1.74 -6.68
C ILE A 48 -6.88 2.51 -6.99
N GLU A 49 -8.06 1.86 -6.95
CA GLU A 49 -9.36 2.55 -7.14
C GLU A 49 -9.55 3.69 -6.12
N LYS A 50 -9.21 3.46 -4.85
CA LYS A 50 -9.26 4.49 -3.80
C LYS A 50 -8.30 5.64 -4.07
N LEU A 51 -7.08 5.36 -4.54
CA LEU A 51 -6.13 6.41 -4.92
C LEU A 51 -6.64 7.25 -6.09
N GLU A 52 -7.21 6.62 -7.12
CA GLU A 52 -7.78 7.32 -8.27
C GLU A 52 -9.07 8.09 -7.91
N GLU A 53 -9.83 7.62 -6.92
CA GLU A 53 -10.96 8.37 -6.36
C GLU A 53 -10.50 9.61 -5.60
N ILE A 54 -9.52 9.47 -4.69
CA ILE A 54 -8.93 10.59 -3.96
C ILE A 54 -8.36 11.61 -4.94
N LYS A 55 -7.66 11.16 -5.99
CA LYS A 55 -7.09 12.04 -7.02
C LYS A 55 -8.15 12.76 -7.86
N ARG A 56 -9.28 12.11 -8.16
CA ARG A 56 -10.40 12.75 -8.90
C ARG A 56 -11.15 13.77 -8.04
N ASN A 57 -11.39 13.44 -6.77
CA ASN A 57 -12.18 14.29 -5.87
C ASN A 57 -11.34 15.41 -5.24
N TYR A 58 -10.03 15.21 -5.10
CA TYR A 58 -9.09 16.19 -4.57
C TYR A 58 -8.41 16.95 -5.72
N ARG A 59 -8.98 18.09 -6.10
CA ARG A 59 -8.37 19.03 -7.07
C ARG A 59 -7.18 19.76 -6.42
N TYR A 60 -6.08 19.05 -6.20
CA TYR A 60 -4.87 19.67 -5.68
C TYR A 60 -4.29 20.63 -6.72
N LYS A 61 -4.43 21.93 -6.48
CA LYS A 61 -3.69 22.96 -7.21
C LYS A 61 -2.46 23.32 -6.37
N LYS A 62 -1.28 23.30 -6.99
CA LYS A 62 -0.02 23.65 -6.30
C LYS A 62 -0.19 24.99 -5.57
N ASP A 63 0.22 25.01 -4.30
CA ASP A 63 0.14 26.17 -3.39
C ASP A 63 -1.27 26.58 -2.96
N GLU A 64 -2.32 25.86 -3.38
CA GLU A 64 -3.69 26.23 -3.03
C GLU A 64 -3.99 26.08 -1.54
N LEU A 65 -3.50 25.01 -0.91
CA LEU A 65 -3.72 24.76 0.51
C LEU A 65 -3.25 25.96 1.36
N PHE A 66 -2.05 26.48 1.07
CA PHE A 66 -1.48 27.63 1.74
C PHE A 66 -2.13 28.97 1.31
N LYS A 67 -2.69 29.05 0.10
CA LYS A 67 -3.47 30.23 -0.34
C LYS A 67 -4.84 30.32 0.33
N ARG A 68 -5.49 29.18 0.60
CA ARG A 68 -6.79 29.12 1.29
C ARG A 68 -6.64 29.26 2.80
N LEU A 69 -5.51 28.83 3.35
CA LEU A 69 -5.23 28.94 4.77
C LEU A 69 -4.74 30.35 5.12
N LYS A 70 -5.38 31.00 6.09
CA LYS A 70 -4.87 32.27 6.63
C LYS A 70 -3.61 32.00 7.45
N VAL A 71 -2.60 32.88 7.34
CA VAL A 71 -1.36 32.82 8.15
C VAL A 71 -1.68 32.78 9.65
N THR A 72 -2.73 33.50 10.08
CA THR A 72 -3.21 33.48 11.46
C THR A 72 -3.69 32.10 11.90
N THR A 73 -4.45 31.41 11.06
CA THR A 73 -4.94 30.06 11.32
C THR A 73 -3.80 29.05 11.32
N PHE A 74 -2.83 29.22 10.42
CA PHE A 74 -1.61 28.39 10.42
C PHE A 74 -0.84 28.53 11.74
N ALA A 75 -0.56 29.76 12.20
CA ALA A 75 0.11 29.99 13.47
C ALA A 75 -0.67 29.39 14.65
N GLN A 76 -1.99 29.55 14.66
CA GLN A 76 -2.86 28.95 15.67
C GLN A 76 -2.75 27.42 15.69
N LEU A 77 -2.77 26.76 14.53
CA LEU A 77 -2.61 25.31 14.44
C LEU A 77 -1.25 24.85 14.94
N VAL A 78 -0.17 25.56 14.61
CA VAL A 78 1.20 25.24 15.08
C VAL A 78 1.28 25.36 16.60
N ILE A 79 0.74 26.44 17.17
CA ILE A 79 0.71 26.66 18.61
C ILE A 79 -0.16 25.58 19.29
N GLN A 80 -1.34 25.27 18.74
CA GLN A 80 -2.23 24.24 19.26
C GLN A 80 -1.56 22.86 19.30
N VAL A 81 -0.90 22.45 18.22
CA VAL A 81 -0.20 21.17 18.17
C VAL A 81 0.96 21.15 19.17
N ALA A 82 1.75 22.22 19.28
CA ALA A 82 2.82 22.31 20.27
C ALA A 82 2.27 22.20 21.71
N SER A 83 1.19 22.90 22.02
CA SER A 83 0.53 22.82 23.33
C SER A 83 -0.07 21.44 23.64
N LEU A 84 -0.62 20.75 22.64
CA LEU A 84 -1.12 19.38 22.79
C LEU A 84 0.03 18.36 22.93
N SER A 85 1.18 18.63 22.31
CA SER A 85 2.37 17.75 22.37
C SER A 85 2.94 17.71 23.79
N ASP A 86 2.89 18.83 24.52
CA ASP A 86 3.30 18.89 25.93
C ASP A 86 2.30 18.16 26.86
N GLU A 87 1.05 17.93 26.41
CA GLU A 87 -0.05 17.33 27.19
C GLU A 87 -0.37 15.87 26.80
N THR A 88 0.11 15.36 25.66
CA THR A 88 -0.17 14.01 25.14
C THR A 88 1.02 13.06 25.28
N LEU A 89 1.30 12.67 26.52
CA LEU A 89 2.21 11.57 26.86
C LEU A 89 1.67 10.15 26.50
N GLU A 90 0.65 10.01 25.65
CA GLU A 90 0.07 8.71 25.27
C GLU A 90 -0.53 8.72 23.83
N VAL A 91 0.23 9.18 22.84
CA VAL A 91 -0.03 8.77 21.43
C VAL A 91 0.99 7.69 21.10
N SER A 92 0.52 6.46 20.85
CA SER A 92 1.34 5.27 20.61
C SER A 92 2.56 5.61 19.75
N ALA A 93 3.76 5.33 20.28
CA ALA A 93 5.06 5.62 19.68
C ALA A 93 5.18 5.14 18.20
N GLU A 94 4.32 4.23 17.78
CA GLU A 94 4.20 3.70 16.42
C GLU A 94 3.73 4.75 15.39
N GLU A 95 2.86 5.69 15.77
CA GLU A 95 2.36 6.74 14.86
C GLU A 95 3.38 7.87 14.71
N ILE A 96 4.11 8.20 15.77
CA ILE A 96 5.18 9.22 15.78
C ILE A 96 6.36 8.75 14.92
N GLN A 97 6.82 7.50 15.07
CA GLN A 97 7.91 6.96 14.23
C GLN A 97 7.57 6.96 12.73
N LYS A 98 6.29 6.75 12.39
CA LYS A 98 5.83 6.78 11.00
C LYS A 98 5.82 8.20 10.44
N LEU A 99 5.48 9.20 11.27
CA LEU A 99 5.50 10.62 10.91
C LEU A 99 6.92 11.18 10.80
N GLU A 100 7.85 10.76 11.67
CA GLU A 100 9.27 11.11 11.57
C GLU A 100 9.90 10.58 10.28
N GLY A 101 9.61 9.33 9.91
CA GLY A 101 10.08 8.74 8.65
C GLY A 101 9.53 9.47 7.41
N ILE A 102 8.26 9.91 7.46
CA ILE A 102 7.66 10.73 6.40
C ILE A 102 8.31 12.12 6.34
N THR A 103 8.57 12.73 7.50
CA THR A 103 9.19 14.06 7.59
C THR A 103 10.62 14.04 7.06
N PHE A 104 11.41 13.03 7.41
CA PHE A 104 12.76 12.82 6.88
C PHE A 104 12.76 12.59 5.36
N LEU A 105 11.80 11.81 4.84
CA LEU A 105 11.65 11.57 3.40
C LEU A 105 11.24 12.85 2.64
N ILE A 106 10.41 13.70 3.24
CA ILE A 106 10.00 14.99 2.67
C ILE A 106 11.21 15.93 2.61
N ILE A 107 11.97 16.05 3.70
CA ILE A 107 13.17 16.92 3.78
C ILE A 107 14.21 16.49 2.73
N LEU A 108 14.55 15.20 2.69
CA LEU A 108 15.48 14.66 1.68
C LEU A 108 15.00 14.89 0.24
N ARG A 109 13.70 14.75 -0.01
CA ARG A 109 13.13 15.00 -1.34
C ARG A 109 13.14 16.47 -1.73
N THR A 110 13.04 17.40 -0.77
CA THR A 110 13.13 18.84 -1.03
C THR A 110 14.55 19.34 -1.24
N GLU A 111 15.54 18.74 -0.58
CA GLU A 111 16.97 19.07 -0.79
C GLU A 111 17.47 18.59 -2.16
N VAL A 112 17.06 17.40 -2.61
CA VAL A 112 17.46 16.86 -3.93
C VAL A 112 16.85 17.64 -5.10
N LEU A 113 15.73 18.35 -4.91
CA LEU A 113 15.07 19.16 -5.94
C LEU A 113 15.54 20.62 -5.97
N SER A 114 16.48 21.02 -5.10
CA SER A 114 17.00 22.39 -5.02
C SER A 114 18.34 22.59 -5.75
N HIS A 115 18.77 21.62 -6.57
CA HIS A 115 19.93 21.72 -7.47
C HIS A 115 19.57 21.40 -8.92
#